data_AF-A0A240EEI7-F1
#
_entry.id   AF-A0A240EEI7-F1
#
_cell.length_a   1.000
_cell.length_b   1.000
_cell.length_c   1.000
_cell.angle_alpha   90.00
_cell.angle_beta   90.00
_cell.angle_gamma   90.00
#
_symmetry.space_group_name_H-M   'P 1'
#
loop_
_entity.id
_entity.type
_entity.pdbx_description
1 polymer ?
#
loop_
_entity_poly.entity_id
_entity_poly.type
_entity_poly.pdbx_seq_one_letter_code
_entity_poly.pdbx_strand_id
1 'polypeptide(L)' 'MVENNNFQMAIDLLCCHLGISEDEAREQLGIQDTTELDIHLMETQSALMGLSEDK' A
#
# COMPACT_ATOMS: atom_id res chain seq x y z
N MET A 1 10.83 15.21 2.93
CA MET A 1 10.40 14.05 3.74
C MET A 1 9.57 14.55 4.93
N VAL A 2 8.34 15.00 4.68
CA VAL A 2 7.34 15.41 5.69
C VAL A 2 6.00 14.76 5.35
N GLU A 3 6.03 13.52 4.83
CA GLU A 3 4.79 12.87 4.36
C GLU A 3 4.36 11.73 5.28
N ASN A 4 5.26 11.06 6.00
CA ASN A 4 4.88 9.85 6.74
C ASN A 4 4.40 10.04 8.19
N ASN A 5 4.43 11.26 8.75
CA ASN A 5 4.07 11.52 10.15
C ASN A 5 2.78 12.36 10.33
N ASN A 6 2.09 12.73 9.25
CA ASN A 6 0.97 13.68 9.33
C ASN A 6 -0.43 13.04 9.27
N PHE A 7 -0.52 11.75 8.95
CA PHE A 7 -1.83 11.12 8.73
C PHE A 7 -2.53 10.60 9.99
N GLN A 8 -1.82 10.51 11.12
CA GLN A 8 -2.35 9.95 12.37
C GLN A 8 -3.62 10.68 12.84
N MET A 9 -3.70 12.01 12.72
CA MET A 9 -4.90 12.76 13.08
C MET A 9 -6.07 12.51 12.11
N ALA A 10 -5.79 12.33 10.82
CA ALA A 10 -6.82 12.00 9.83
C ALA A 10 -7.35 10.58 10.04
N ILE A 11 -6.45 9.64 10.35
CA ILE A 11 -6.77 8.26 10.72
C ILE A 11 -7.65 8.25 11.98
N ASP A 12 -7.24 8.93 13.05
CA ASP A 12 -7.98 8.98 14.32
C ASP A 12 -9.39 9.56 14.12
N LEU A 13 -9.52 10.61 13.29
CA LEU A 13 -10.82 11.20 12.94
C LEU A 13 -11.72 10.21 12.20
N LEU A 14 -11.18 9.47 11.23
CA LEU A 14 -11.92 8.48 10.45
C LEU A 14 -12.33 7.28 11.31
N CYS A 15 -11.42 6.77 12.14
CA CYS A 15 -11.72 5.69 13.08
C CYS A 15 -12.84 6.10 14.07
N CYS A 16 -12.76 7.31 14.65
CA CYS A 16 -13.79 7.81 15.56
C CYS A 16 -15.13 8.10 14.87
N HIS A 17 -15.11 8.60 13.63
CA HIS A 17 -16.32 9.06 12.93
C HIS A 17 -17.06 7.93 12.21
N LEU A 18 -16.32 7.00 11.61
CA LEU A 18 -16.87 5.92 10.78
C LEU A 18 -16.87 4.57 11.49
N GLY A 19 -16.15 4.44 12.62
CA GLY A 19 -16.03 3.17 13.35
C GLY A 19 -15.23 2.12 12.59
N ILE A 20 -14.35 2.55 11.67
CA ILE A 20 -13.51 1.70 10.85
C ILE A 20 -12.12 1.51 11.47
N SER A 21 -11.43 0.46 11.05
CA SER A 21 -10.08 0.14 11.47
C SER A 21 -9.07 1.15 10.89
N GLU A 22 -7.89 1.24 11.50
CA GLU A 22 -6.80 2.08 10.97
C GLU A 22 -6.42 1.70 9.53
N ASP A 23 -6.42 0.40 9.20
CA ASP A 23 -6.13 -0.11 7.87
C ASP A 23 -7.12 0.42 6.81
N GLU A 24 -8.43 0.34 7.13
CA GLU A 24 -9.51 0.86 6.29
C GLU A 24 -9.45 2.39 6.16
N ALA A 25 -9.04 3.09 7.22
CA ALA A 25 -8.82 4.54 7.18
C ALA A 25 -7.62 4.91 6.30
N ARG A 26 -6.54 4.11 6.33
CA ARG A 26 -5.36 4.29 5.47
C ARG A 26 -5.70 4.06 4.01
N GLU A 27 -6.48 3.03 3.69
CA GLU A 27 -6.99 2.77 2.34
C GLU A 27 -7.81 3.96 1.82
N GLN A 28 -8.74 4.49 2.62
CA GLN A 28 -9.54 5.66 2.25
C GLN A 28 -8.72 6.95 2.09
N LEU A 29 -7.62 7.10 2.83
CA LEU A 29 -6.68 8.21 2.69
C LEU A 29 -5.69 8.02 1.53
N GLY A 30 -5.74 6.89 0.83
CA GLY A 30 -4.80 6.54 -0.24
C GLY A 30 -3.38 6.25 0.27
N ILE A 31 -3.24 5.95 1.56
CA ILE A 31 -1.97 5.58 2.20
C ILE A 31 -1.80 4.07 1.99
N GLN A 32 -1.37 3.70 0.80
CA GLN A 32 -1.01 2.31 0.50
C GLN A 32 0.43 2.08 0.95
N ASP A 33 0.66 1.03 1.73
CA ASP A 33 2.00 0.55 1.98
C ASP A 33 2.55 0.03 0.64
N THR A 34 3.58 0.71 0.14
CA THR A 34 4.22 0.44 -1.16
C THR A 34 4.77 -0.98 -1.31
N THR A 35 4.77 -1.74 -0.22
CA THR A 35 5.21 -3.13 -0.15
C THR A 35 4.38 -4.06 -1.05
N GLU A 36 3.07 -3.88 -1.19
CA GLU A 36 2.27 -4.77 -2.04
C GLU A 36 2.53 -4.55 -3.53
N LEU A 37 2.70 -3.29 -3.95
CA LEU A 37 3.05 -2.95 -5.33
C LEU A 37 4.47 -3.42 -5.67
N ASP A 38 5.41 -3.32 -4.72
CA ASP A 38 6.78 -3.79 -4.89
C ASP A 38 6.85 -5.32 -5.02
N ILE A 39 6.10 -6.05 -4.19
CA ILE A 39 5.98 -7.52 -4.27
C ILE A 39 5.39 -7.93 -5.62
N HIS A 40 4.26 -7.33 -6.02
CA HIS A 40 3.61 -7.64 -7.29
C HIS A 40 4.51 -7.32 -8.49
N LEU A 41 5.26 -6.22 -8.43
CA LEU A 41 6.26 -5.87 -9.44
C LEU A 41 7.39 -6.90 -9.51
N MET A 42 7.86 -7.39 -8.36
CA MET A 42 8.92 -8.39 -8.28
C MET A 42 8.47 -9.75 -8.83
N GLU A 43 7.24 -10.18 -8.52
CA GLU A 43 6.62 -11.39 -9.09
C GLU A 43 6.45 -11.28 -10.61
N THR A 44 5.97 -10.13 -11.08
CA THR A 44 5.80 -9.87 -12.52
C THR A 44 7.14 -9.89 -13.26
N GLN A 45 8.18 -9.25 -12.71
CA GLN A 45 9.53 -9.30 -13.30
C GLN A 45 10.10 -10.72 -13.33
N SER A 46 9.90 -11.50 -12.26
CA SER A 46 10.34 -12.89 -12.19
C SER A 46 9.66 -13.76 -13.24
N ALA A 47 8.35 -13.58 -13.44
CA ALA A 47 7.60 -14.30 -14.47
C ALA A 47 8.05 -13.94 -15.90
N LEU A 48 8.34 -12.65 -16.16
CA LEU A 48 8.82 -12.19 -17.46
C LEU A 48 10.24 -12.69 -17.80
N MET A 49 11.15 -12.75 -16.82
CA MET A 49 12.49 -13.31 -17.05
C MET A 49 12.42 -14.80 -17.39
N GLY A 50 11.59 -15.58 -16.69
CA GLY A 50 11.42 -17.01 -16.96
C GLY A 50 10.85 -17.33 -18.36
N LEU A 51 10.12 -16.39 -18.97
CA LEU A 51 9.62 -16.52 -20.34
C LEU A 51 10.69 -16.26 -21.43
N SER A 52 11.85 -15.71 -21.06
CA SER A 52 12.93 -15.37 -21.99
C SER A 52 14.00 -16.46 -22.15
N GLU A 53 13.91 -17.55 -21.38
CA GLU A 53 14.88 -18.66 -21.36
C GLU A 53 14.47 -19.90 -22.19
N ASP A 54 13.34 -19.86 -22.89
CA ASP A 54 12.95 -20.94 -23.80
C ASP A 54 13.65 -20.76 -25.17
N LYS A 55 14.82 -21.40 -25.33
CA LYS A 55 15.55 -21.53 -26.59
C LYS A 55 15.90 -22.99 -26.87
#